data_AF-A0A3L7E3Q1-F1
#
_entry.id   AF-A0A3L7E3Q1-F1
#
_cell.length_a   1.000
_cell.length_b   1.000
_cell.length_c   1.000
_cell.angle_alpha   90.00
_cell.angle_beta   90.00
_cell.angle_gamma   90.00
#
_symmetry.space_group_name_H-M   'P 1'
#
loop_
_entity.id
_entity.type
_entity.pdbx_description
1 polymer ?
#
loop_
_entity_poly.entity_id
_entity_poly.type
_entity_poly.pdbx_seq_one_letter_code
_entity_poly.pdbx_strand_id
1 'polypeptide(L)'
;MSEFQMTHVALVGARIEAFTALGFRSRSDLSMRRALPPAAAVEFQHMDQRELKTLLASQLPLWVHNCITDPGFPARDRLLMHLRRFEGELRDNRENEVIAAVLSAGFRNRQLDPLALPQSMPLRQRCSMLMHIETWQLAYRSLETAMVAILASEAEQLDAWLATAEPHIEHTVAI
;
A
#
# COMPACT_ATOMS: atom_id res chain seq x y z
N MET A 1 2.69 4.33 -19.40
CA MET A 1 2.08 4.53 -18.06
C MET A 1 2.08 3.19 -17.34
N SER A 2 2.43 3.14 -16.05
CA SER A 2 2.44 1.89 -15.27
C SER A 2 1.05 1.25 -15.29
N GLU A 3 0.99 -0.09 -15.43
CA GLU A 3 -0.25 -0.89 -15.44
C GLU A 3 -1.15 -0.62 -14.22
N PHE A 4 -0.54 -0.20 -13.10
CA PHE A 4 -1.18 -0.03 -11.79
C PHE A 4 -1.21 1.42 -11.31
N GLN A 5 -1.35 2.37 -12.23
CA GLN A 5 -1.28 3.79 -11.89
C GLN A 5 -2.35 4.19 -10.87
N MET A 6 -3.62 3.78 -11.03
CA MET A 6 -4.69 4.18 -10.11
C MET A 6 -4.53 3.50 -8.74
N THR A 7 -4.11 2.24 -8.74
CA THR A 7 -3.80 1.49 -7.52
C THR A 7 -2.67 2.16 -6.73
N HIS A 8 -1.59 2.55 -7.40
CA HIS A 8 -0.49 3.27 -6.77
C HIS A 8 -0.91 4.68 -6.33
N VAL A 9 -1.80 5.37 -7.05
CA VAL A 9 -2.38 6.64 -6.58
C VAL A 9 -3.15 6.41 -5.28
N ALA A 10 -4.07 5.45 -5.29
CA ALA A 10 -5.06 5.24 -4.25
C ALA A 10 -4.47 4.64 -2.96
N LEU A 11 -3.54 3.70 -3.08
CA LEU A 11 -3.00 2.97 -1.92
C LEU A 11 -1.64 3.48 -1.45
N VAL A 12 -0.88 4.18 -2.29
CA VAL A 12 0.42 4.75 -1.91
C VAL A 12 0.30 6.26 -1.76
N GLY A 13 -0.22 6.96 -2.78
CA GLY A 13 -0.33 8.42 -2.75
C GLY A 13 -1.29 8.93 -1.68
N ALA A 14 -2.48 8.33 -1.57
CA ALA A 14 -3.47 8.74 -0.57
C ALA A 14 -3.14 8.23 0.84
N ARG A 15 -2.08 7.41 0.98
CA ARG A 15 -1.61 6.84 2.25
C ARG A 15 -0.12 7.10 2.45
N ILE A 16 0.36 8.26 1.98
CA ILE A 16 1.79 8.58 1.96
C ILE A 16 2.41 8.63 3.36
N GLU A 17 1.59 8.86 4.40
CA GLU A 17 2.04 8.84 5.79
C GLU A 17 2.63 7.48 6.20
N ALA A 18 2.18 6.37 5.58
CA ALA A 18 2.74 5.04 5.81
C ALA A 18 4.23 4.93 5.44
N PHE A 19 4.73 5.86 4.61
CA PHE A 19 6.12 5.89 4.15
C PHE A 19 6.96 6.96 4.86
N THR A 20 6.35 7.79 5.72
CA THR A 20 7.04 8.92 6.36
C THR A 20 8.15 8.45 7.30
N ALA A 21 7.93 7.36 8.04
CA ALA A 21 8.95 6.74 8.90
C ALA A 21 10.16 6.22 8.10
N LEU A 22 10.00 5.99 6.80
CA LEU A 22 11.05 5.54 5.89
C LEU A 22 11.74 6.71 5.15
N GLY A 23 11.37 7.96 5.48
CA GLY A 23 11.95 9.17 4.90
C GLY A 23 11.28 9.68 3.63
N PHE A 24 10.22 9.04 3.13
CA PHE A 24 9.51 9.48 1.93
C PHE A 24 8.35 10.42 2.26
N ARG A 25 8.21 11.51 1.50
CA ARG A 25 7.17 12.53 1.71
C ARG A 25 6.18 12.63 0.55
N SER A 26 6.52 12.03 -0.58
CA SER A 26 5.73 12.08 -1.80
C SER A 26 5.94 10.82 -2.64
N ARG A 27 5.00 10.54 -3.54
CA ARG A 27 5.15 9.45 -4.51
C ARG A 27 6.34 9.61 -5.46
N SER A 28 6.77 10.83 -5.74
CA SER A 28 7.97 11.08 -6.55
C SER A 28 9.22 10.54 -5.87
N ASP A 29 9.29 10.64 -4.54
CA ASP A 29 10.44 10.15 -3.76
C ASP A 29 10.57 8.62 -3.79
N LEU A 30 9.46 7.94 -4.07
CA LEU A 30 9.35 6.48 -4.18
C LEU A 30 9.71 5.93 -5.57
N SER A 31 10.05 6.78 -6.53
CA SER A 31 10.37 6.33 -7.88
C SER A 31 11.61 5.43 -7.88
N MET A 32 11.48 4.20 -8.38
CA MET A 32 12.58 3.22 -8.52
C MET A 32 13.29 2.85 -7.20
N ARG A 33 12.66 3.07 -6.04
CA ARG A 33 13.22 2.73 -4.73
C ARG A 33 12.32 1.71 -4.03
N ARG A 34 12.91 0.72 -3.35
CA ARG A 34 12.18 -0.14 -2.42
C ARG A 34 11.83 0.66 -1.16
N ALA A 35 10.63 0.46 -0.64
CA ALA A 35 10.20 0.98 0.66
C ALA A 35 10.08 -0.20 1.64
N LEU A 36 11.16 -0.47 2.38
CA LEU A 36 11.20 -1.60 3.29
C LEU A 36 10.44 -1.27 4.58
N PRO A 37 9.64 -2.19 5.13
CA PRO A 37 9.13 -2.02 6.47
C PRO A 37 10.29 -1.94 7.48
N PRO A 38 10.08 -1.32 8.66
CA PRO A 38 11.05 -1.40 9.75
C PRO A 38 11.40 -2.86 10.05
N ALA A 39 12.68 -3.11 10.36
CA ALA A 39 13.14 -4.45 10.70
C ALA A 39 12.30 -5.00 11.87
N ALA A 40 11.69 -6.15 11.65
CA ALA A 40 10.96 -6.86 12.69
C ALA A 40 11.94 -7.52 13.66
N ALA A 41 11.55 -7.64 14.94
CA ALA A 41 12.34 -8.34 15.94
C ALA A 41 12.39 -9.87 15.69
N VAL A 42 11.44 -10.38 14.92
CA VAL A 42 11.28 -11.79 14.56
C VAL A 42 11.14 -11.86 13.04
N GLU A 43 11.77 -12.84 12.41
CA GLU A 43 11.58 -13.12 10.98
C GLU A 43 10.14 -13.60 10.71
N PHE A 44 9.59 -13.26 9.55
CA PHE A 44 8.20 -13.58 9.21
C PHE A 44 7.92 -15.08 9.22
N GLN A 45 8.86 -15.91 8.79
CA GLN A 45 8.73 -17.36 8.82
C GLN A 45 8.55 -17.95 10.23
N HIS A 46 8.96 -17.22 11.26
CA HIS A 46 8.89 -17.64 12.67
C HIS A 46 7.71 -17.01 13.44
N MET A 47 6.94 -16.11 12.82
CA MET A 47 5.77 -15.48 13.43
C MET A 47 4.54 -16.39 13.42
N ASP A 48 3.65 -16.21 14.40
CA ASP A 48 2.30 -16.79 14.32
C ASP A 48 1.58 -16.29 13.07
N GLN A 49 0.88 -17.17 12.35
CA GLN A 49 0.23 -16.83 11.09
C GLN A 49 -0.79 -15.68 11.22
N ARG A 50 -1.51 -15.58 12.34
CA ARG A 50 -2.45 -14.50 12.60
C ARG A 50 -1.73 -13.18 12.86
N GLU A 51 -0.64 -13.23 13.62
CA GLU A 51 0.21 -12.06 13.89
C GLU A 51 0.82 -11.53 12.59
N LEU A 52 1.43 -12.41 11.81
CA LEU A 52 2.01 -12.08 10.50
C LEU A 52 0.98 -11.45 9.57
N LYS A 53 -0.22 -12.06 9.43
CA LYS A 53 -1.28 -11.50 8.58
C LYS A 53 -1.73 -10.10 9.04
N THR A 54 -1.79 -9.89 10.35
CA THR A 54 -2.16 -8.58 10.93
C THR A 54 -1.09 -7.54 10.63
N LEU A 55 0.19 -7.90 10.80
CA LEU A 55 1.33 -7.04 10.47
C LEU A 55 1.33 -6.68 8.98
N LEU A 56 1.22 -7.68 8.10
CA LEU A 56 1.19 -7.48 6.65
C LEU A 56 0.02 -6.58 6.20
N ALA A 57 -1.17 -6.77 6.78
CA ALA A 57 -2.34 -5.92 6.49
C ALA A 57 -2.10 -4.46 6.88
N SER A 58 -1.51 -4.22 8.07
CA SER A 58 -1.20 -2.86 8.54
C SER A 58 -0.18 -2.12 7.65
N GLN A 59 0.66 -2.89 6.94
CA GLN A 59 1.72 -2.40 6.07
C GLN A 59 1.38 -2.51 4.57
N LEU A 60 0.11 -2.80 4.23
CA LEU A 60 -0.31 -3.05 2.84
C LEU A 60 0.18 -2.01 1.82
N PRO A 61 0.19 -0.68 2.09
CA PRO A 61 0.74 0.30 1.15
C PRO A 61 2.18 0.02 0.73
N LEU A 62 3.05 -0.40 1.67
CA LEU A 62 4.45 -0.72 1.42
C LEU A 62 4.56 -1.93 0.47
N TRP A 63 3.79 -2.98 0.75
CA TRP A 63 3.79 -4.21 -0.04
C TRP A 63 3.26 -3.98 -1.46
N VAL A 64 2.20 -3.20 -1.60
CA VAL A 64 1.66 -2.79 -2.91
C VAL A 64 2.71 -2.01 -3.70
N HIS A 65 3.37 -1.04 -3.06
CA HIS A 65 4.41 -0.26 -3.70
C HIS A 65 5.54 -1.14 -4.22
N ASN A 66 6.14 -1.96 -3.35
CA ASN A 66 7.28 -2.83 -3.71
C ASN A 66 6.90 -3.86 -4.77
N CYS A 67 5.70 -4.46 -4.69
CA CYS A 67 5.23 -5.39 -5.71
C CYS A 67 5.14 -4.74 -7.11
N ILE A 68 4.72 -3.47 -7.17
CA ILE A 68 4.63 -2.71 -8.42
C ILE A 68 6.02 -2.33 -8.93
N THR A 69 6.92 -1.86 -8.05
CA THR A 69 8.20 -1.25 -8.44
C THR A 69 9.36 -2.22 -8.59
N ASP A 70 9.33 -3.37 -7.91
CA ASP A 70 10.40 -4.35 -7.95
C ASP A 70 9.99 -5.63 -8.72
N PRO A 71 10.58 -5.90 -9.91
CA PRO A 71 10.34 -7.14 -10.64
C PRO A 71 10.72 -8.41 -9.86
N GLY A 72 11.68 -8.32 -8.93
CA GLY A 72 12.15 -9.42 -8.10
C GLY A 72 11.33 -9.65 -6.82
N PHE A 73 10.20 -8.98 -6.66
CA PHE A 73 9.36 -9.13 -5.47
C PHE A 73 8.76 -10.56 -5.34
N PRO A 74 8.74 -11.16 -4.14
CA PRO A 74 8.21 -12.53 -3.94
C PRO A 74 6.77 -12.72 -4.40
N ALA A 75 6.49 -13.85 -5.07
CA ALA A 75 5.19 -14.21 -5.65
C ALA A 75 4.49 -13.10 -6.45
N ARG A 76 5.28 -12.20 -7.08
CA ARG A 76 4.77 -11.04 -7.81
C ARG A 76 3.68 -11.39 -8.80
N ASP A 77 3.85 -12.42 -9.64
CA ASP A 77 2.86 -12.77 -10.66
C ASP A 77 1.47 -13.10 -10.09
N ARG A 78 1.42 -13.76 -8.92
CA ARG A 78 0.16 -14.05 -8.21
C ARG A 78 -0.45 -12.76 -7.64
N LEU A 79 0.38 -11.88 -7.08
CA LEU A 79 -0.06 -10.59 -6.53
C LEU A 79 -0.58 -9.64 -7.63
N LEU A 80 0.07 -9.61 -8.80
CA LEU A 80 -0.31 -8.76 -9.92
C LEU A 80 -1.73 -9.03 -10.39
N MET A 81 -2.19 -10.29 -10.37
CA MET A 81 -3.57 -10.62 -10.72
C MET A 81 -4.59 -9.87 -9.83
N HIS A 82 -4.33 -9.79 -8.53
CA HIS A 82 -5.21 -9.09 -7.59
C HIS A 82 -5.11 -7.58 -7.73
N LEU A 83 -3.91 -7.05 -7.98
CA LEU A 83 -3.71 -5.63 -8.30
C LEU A 83 -4.44 -5.23 -9.59
N ARG A 84 -4.44 -6.09 -10.62
CA ARG A 84 -5.17 -5.84 -11.89
C ARG A 84 -6.66 -5.76 -11.66
N ARG A 85 -7.19 -6.69 -10.84
CA ARG A 85 -8.60 -6.68 -10.47
C ARG A 85 -8.97 -5.39 -9.74
N PHE A 86 -8.19 -5.02 -8.72
CA PHE A 86 -8.42 -3.79 -7.97
C PHE A 86 -8.31 -2.53 -8.84
N GLU A 87 -7.30 -2.45 -9.72
CA GLU A 87 -7.17 -1.39 -10.73
C GLU A 87 -8.42 -1.31 -11.61
N GLY A 88 -8.98 -2.45 -12.04
CA GLY A 88 -10.23 -2.54 -12.78
C GLY A 88 -11.42 -1.96 -12.00
N GLU A 89 -11.59 -2.37 -10.74
CA GLU A 89 -12.64 -1.82 -9.86
C GLU A 89 -12.55 -0.30 -9.73
N LEU A 90 -11.32 0.25 -9.59
CA LEU A 90 -11.11 1.69 -9.53
C LEU A 90 -11.48 2.41 -10.84
N ARG A 91 -11.20 1.78 -11.99
CA ARG A 91 -11.53 2.33 -13.31
C ARG A 91 -13.03 2.33 -13.55
N ASP A 92 -13.67 1.20 -13.29
CA ASP A 92 -15.10 1.00 -13.53
C ASP A 92 -15.96 1.88 -12.62
N ASN A 93 -15.46 2.18 -11.42
CA ASN A 93 -16.16 2.98 -10.42
C ASN A 93 -15.52 4.36 -10.18
N ARG A 94 -14.83 4.93 -11.18
CA ARG A 94 -14.13 6.23 -11.03
C ARG A 94 -15.04 7.40 -10.63
N GLU A 95 -16.35 7.26 -10.89
CA GLU A 95 -17.38 8.27 -10.58
C GLU A 95 -17.97 8.10 -9.18
N ASN A 96 -17.67 7.00 -8.49
CA ASN A 96 -17.99 6.85 -7.07
C ASN A 96 -17.25 7.92 -6.26
N GLU A 97 -17.98 8.60 -5.37
CA GLU A 97 -17.47 9.75 -4.62
C GLU A 97 -16.23 9.42 -3.78
N VAL A 98 -16.21 8.26 -3.12
CA VAL A 98 -15.07 7.83 -2.29
C VAL A 98 -13.86 7.53 -3.17
N ILE A 99 -14.04 6.80 -4.26
CA ILE A 99 -12.95 6.47 -5.19
C ILE A 99 -12.36 7.75 -5.80
N ALA A 100 -13.21 8.66 -6.29
CA ALA A 100 -12.79 9.93 -6.85
C ALA A 100 -12.02 10.78 -5.82
N ALA A 101 -12.48 10.81 -4.56
CA ALA A 101 -11.82 11.54 -3.47
C ALA A 101 -10.45 10.94 -3.14
N VAL A 102 -10.35 9.61 -3.02
CA VAL A 102 -9.08 8.91 -2.77
C VAL A 102 -8.08 9.13 -3.90
N LEU A 103 -8.51 9.01 -5.16
CA LEU A 103 -7.63 9.26 -6.29
C LEU A 103 -7.15 10.72 -6.30
N SER A 104 -8.06 11.67 -6.08
CA SER A 104 -7.72 13.09 -6.01
C SER A 104 -6.73 13.41 -4.88
N ALA A 105 -6.92 12.80 -3.71
CA ALA A 105 -6.00 12.92 -2.58
C ALA A 105 -4.63 12.32 -2.94
N GLY A 106 -4.61 11.13 -3.53
CA GLY A 106 -3.39 10.42 -3.89
C GLY A 106 -2.58 11.06 -5.00
N PHE A 107 -3.22 11.73 -5.96
CA PHE A 107 -2.50 12.54 -6.95
C PHE A 107 -1.78 13.74 -6.32
N ARG A 108 -2.33 14.26 -5.22
CA ARG A 108 -1.78 15.39 -4.47
C ARG A 108 -0.89 14.96 -3.30
N ASN A 109 -0.63 13.67 -3.14
CA ASN A 109 0.06 13.08 -1.97
C ASN A 109 -0.56 13.56 -0.63
N ARG A 110 -1.89 13.63 -0.56
CA ARG A 110 -2.61 14.00 0.66
C ARG A 110 -3.17 12.76 1.31
N GLN A 111 -3.04 12.67 2.63
CA GLN A 111 -3.59 11.58 3.40
C GLN A 111 -5.12 11.54 3.29
N LEU A 112 -5.63 10.39 2.88
CA LEU A 112 -7.05 10.04 2.92
C LEU A 112 -7.18 8.51 2.95
N ASP A 113 -7.52 7.99 4.12
CA ASP A 113 -8.00 6.61 4.26
C ASP A 113 -9.52 6.61 4.49
N PRO A 114 -10.34 6.13 3.53
CA PRO A 114 -11.78 6.05 3.71
C PRO A 114 -12.22 5.20 4.90
N LEU A 115 -11.41 4.23 5.31
CA LEU A 115 -11.71 3.35 6.45
C LEU A 115 -11.30 3.96 7.81
N ALA A 116 -10.52 5.03 7.79
CA ALA A 116 -10.01 5.72 8.97
C ALA A 116 -10.08 7.25 8.77
N LEU A 117 -11.29 7.76 8.53
CA LEU A 117 -11.51 9.18 8.25
C LEU A 117 -11.02 10.06 9.42
N PRO A 118 -10.31 11.16 9.15
CA PRO A 118 -9.73 11.99 10.20
C PRO A 118 -10.82 12.71 11.00
N GLN A 119 -10.61 12.87 12.30
CA GLN A 119 -11.56 13.55 13.18
C GLN A 119 -11.80 15.02 12.80
N SER A 120 -10.81 15.65 12.15
CA SER A 120 -10.87 17.01 11.62
C SER A 120 -11.77 17.16 10.39
N MET A 121 -12.16 16.06 9.73
CA MET A 121 -13.06 16.10 8.57
C MET A 121 -14.45 16.60 8.98
N PRO A 122 -15.04 17.61 8.29
CA PRO A 122 -16.39 18.08 8.57
C PRO A 122 -17.43 16.94 8.56
N LEU A 123 -18.36 16.95 9.51
CA LEU A 123 -19.33 15.86 9.70
C LEU A 123 -20.12 15.55 8.42
N ARG A 124 -20.58 16.59 7.70
CA ARG A 124 -21.30 16.42 6.43
C ARG A 124 -20.49 15.65 5.40
N GLN A 125 -19.20 15.97 5.27
CA GLN A 125 -18.30 15.28 4.35
C GLN A 125 -18.07 13.83 4.79
N ARG A 126 -17.90 13.61 6.09
CA ARG A 126 -17.75 12.26 6.66
C ARG A 126 -18.98 11.38 6.39
N CYS A 127 -20.18 11.93 6.58
CA CYS A 127 -21.43 11.24 6.24
C CYS A 127 -21.50 10.92 4.74
N SER A 128 -21.14 11.87 3.86
CA SER A 128 -21.10 11.65 2.40
C SER A 128 -20.19 10.47 2.04
N MET A 129 -18.97 10.45 2.59
CA MET A 129 -18.02 9.36 2.38
C MET A 129 -18.60 8.01 2.83
N LEU A 130 -19.21 7.95 4.02
CA LEU A 130 -19.78 6.72 4.55
C LEU A 130 -20.96 6.20 3.71
N MET A 131 -21.77 7.09 3.12
CA MET A 131 -22.88 6.70 2.24
C MET A 131 -22.43 6.01 0.96
N HIS A 132 -21.22 6.31 0.48
CA HIS A 132 -20.69 5.81 -0.80
C HIS A 132 -19.50 4.84 -0.64
N ILE A 133 -19.21 4.41 0.60
CA ILE A 133 -17.99 3.65 0.93
C ILE A 133 -18.00 2.19 0.47
N GLU A 134 -19.18 1.60 0.27
CA GLU A 134 -19.34 0.16 0.07
C GLU A 134 -18.48 -0.38 -1.09
N THR A 135 -18.51 0.27 -2.25
CA THR A 135 -17.72 -0.12 -3.43
C THR A 135 -16.23 -0.13 -3.13
N TRP A 136 -15.71 0.93 -2.49
CA TRP A 136 -14.32 1.01 -2.08
C TRP A 136 -13.97 -0.09 -1.07
N GLN A 137 -14.81 -0.26 -0.05
CA GLN A 137 -14.59 -1.20 1.04
C GLN A 137 -14.55 -2.65 0.55
N LEU A 138 -15.44 -3.03 -0.37
CA LEU A 138 -15.47 -4.36 -0.97
C LEU A 138 -14.21 -4.61 -1.82
N ALA A 139 -13.86 -3.68 -2.70
CA ALA A 139 -12.68 -3.79 -3.54
C ALA A 139 -11.40 -3.87 -2.68
N TYR A 140 -11.27 -2.99 -1.68
CA TYR A 140 -10.12 -2.93 -0.78
C TYR A 140 -10.00 -4.21 0.06
N ARG A 141 -11.09 -4.69 0.68
CA ARG A 141 -11.07 -5.93 1.48
C ARG A 141 -10.72 -7.15 0.64
N SER A 142 -11.22 -7.21 -0.60
CA SER A 142 -10.88 -8.29 -1.53
C SER A 142 -9.39 -8.30 -1.87
N LEU A 143 -8.82 -7.12 -2.16
CA LEU A 143 -7.39 -6.98 -2.39
C LEU A 143 -6.57 -7.34 -1.16
N GLU A 144 -6.86 -6.73 -0.01
CA GLU A 144 -6.14 -6.93 1.25
C GLU A 144 -6.11 -8.40 1.64
N THR A 145 -7.28 -9.07 1.64
CA THR A 145 -7.38 -10.49 2.00
C THR A 145 -6.51 -11.35 1.09
N ALA A 146 -6.56 -11.12 -0.23
CA ALA A 146 -5.80 -11.91 -1.18
C ALA A 146 -4.28 -11.65 -1.08
N MET A 147 -3.88 -10.38 -1.02
CA MET A 147 -2.47 -10.01 -0.89
C MET A 147 -1.87 -10.54 0.41
N VAL A 148 -2.54 -10.33 1.54
CA VAL A 148 -2.06 -10.78 2.86
C VAL A 148 -1.97 -12.31 2.92
N ALA A 149 -2.93 -13.02 2.32
CA ALA A 149 -2.86 -14.48 2.25
C ALA A 149 -1.66 -14.97 1.44
N ILE A 150 -1.38 -14.36 0.28
CA ILE A 150 -0.23 -14.72 -0.56
C ILE A 150 1.08 -14.34 0.13
N LEU A 151 1.21 -13.11 0.63
CA LEU A 151 2.40 -12.66 1.34
C LEU A 151 2.72 -13.57 2.53
N ALA A 152 1.72 -13.92 3.35
CA ALA A 152 1.91 -14.83 4.47
C ALA A 152 2.30 -16.25 4.04
N SER A 153 1.90 -16.72 2.86
CA SER A 153 2.34 -18.02 2.33
C SER A 153 3.78 -18.02 1.83
N GLU A 154 4.37 -16.84 1.59
CA GLU A 154 5.73 -16.67 1.09
C GLU A 154 6.65 -16.04 2.13
N ALA A 155 6.40 -16.29 3.43
CA ALA A 155 7.10 -15.63 4.54
C ALA A 155 8.63 -15.75 4.44
N GLU A 156 9.16 -16.94 4.16
CA GLU A 156 10.60 -17.18 3.98
C GLU A 156 11.19 -16.38 2.81
N GLN A 157 10.48 -16.30 1.68
CA GLN A 157 10.94 -15.54 0.52
C GLN A 157 10.88 -14.02 0.79
N LEU A 158 9.91 -13.57 1.59
CA LEU A 158 9.85 -12.19 2.05
C LEU A 158 11.02 -11.86 2.97
N ASP A 159 11.36 -12.73 3.93
CA ASP A 159 12.53 -12.55 4.79
C ASP A 159 13.82 -12.47 3.96
N ALA A 160 13.99 -13.37 2.98
CA ALA A 160 15.12 -13.33 2.06
C ALA A 160 15.15 -12.04 1.22
N TRP A 161 14.01 -11.62 0.67
CA TRP A 161 13.90 -10.38 -0.11
C TRP A 161 14.23 -9.15 0.74
N LEU A 162 13.74 -9.08 1.98
CA LEU A 162 14.06 -8.04 2.95
C LEU A 162 15.56 -8.01 3.28
N ALA A 163 16.21 -9.17 3.38
CA ALA A 163 17.64 -9.28 3.63
C ALA A 163 18.51 -8.85 2.43
N THR A 164 18.02 -8.97 1.19
CA THR A 164 18.74 -8.51 -0.02
C THR A 164 18.72 -7.00 -0.22
N ALA A 165 17.92 -6.28 0.55
CA ALA A 165 17.84 -4.84 0.41
C ALA A 165 19.10 -4.21 1.02
N GLU A 166 20.03 -3.80 0.14
CA GLU A 166 21.27 -3.14 0.54
C GLU A 166 21.02 -2.07 1.62
N PRO A 167 21.89 -1.95 2.63
CA PRO A 167 21.83 -0.86 3.58
C PRO A 167 21.92 0.45 2.78
N HIS A 168 21.02 1.38 3.08
CA HIS A 168 21.06 2.75 2.57
C HIS A 168 22.52 3.24 2.55
N ILE A 169 23.01 3.66 1.39
CA ILE A 169 24.19 4.52 1.30
C ILE A 169 23.95 5.67 2.27
N GLU A 170 24.74 5.73 3.34
CA GLU A 170 24.82 6.92 4.17
C GLU A 170 25.11 8.09 3.24
N HIS A 171 24.23 9.09 3.23
CA HIS A 171 24.61 10.39 2.70
C HIS A 171 25.62 11.02 3.67
N THR A 172 26.85 10.50 3.64
CA THR A 172 28.05 11.20 4.11
C THR A 172 28.49 12.12 2.98
N VAL A 173 27.97 13.34 2.95
CA VAL A 173 28.69 14.55 2.47
C VAL A 173 27.91 15.76 3.03
N ALA A 174 28.48 16.81 3.62
CA ALA A 174 29.69 17.12 4.36
C ALA A 174 29.50 18.59 4.81
N ILE A 175 30.04 18.96 5.98
CA ILE A 175 30.43 20.31 6.46
C ILE A 175 29.65 21.52 5.92
#